data_AF-A0A5S9WV29-F1
#
_entry.id   AF-A0A5S9WV29-F1
#
_cell.length_a   1.000
_cell.length_b   1.000
_cell.length_c   1.000
_cell.angle_alpha   90.00
_cell.angle_beta   90.00
_cell.angle_gamma   90.00
#
_symmetry.space_group_name_H-M   'P 1'
#
loop_
_entity.id
_entity.type
_entity.pdbx_description
1 polymer ?
#
loop_
_entity_poly.entity_id
_entity_poly.type
_entity_poly.pdbx_seq_one_letter_code
_entity_poly.pdbx_strand_id
1 'polypeptide(L)' 'MMKSEFELEPGLSHYGCIVDLLSLDGQLKEANKVVKEMPMKPNVMVWGCLMVGVYVVLIG' A
#
# COMPACT_ATOMS: atom_id res chain seq x y z
N MET A 1 -5.93 -0.10 -11.39
CA MET A 1 -7.36 -0.19 -11.81
C MET A 1 -7.89 -1.53 -11.34
N MET A 2 -8.90 -1.53 -10.47
CA MET A 2 -9.58 -2.75 -9.97
C MET A 2 -11.07 -2.49 -9.71
N LYS A 3 -11.45 -1.23 -9.44
CA LYS A 3 -12.84 -0.84 -9.15
C LYS A 3 -13.79 -0.84 -10.35
N SER A 4 -13.32 -0.72 -11.59
CA SER A 4 -14.21 -0.37 -12.73
C SER A 4 -14.57 -1.52 -13.67
N GLU A 5 -13.86 -2.65 -13.65
CA GLU A 5 -14.08 -3.71 -14.66
C GLU A 5 -14.69 -5.00 -14.10
N PHE A 6 -14.64 -5.22 -12.78
CA PHE A 6 -15.04 -6.51 -12.19
C PHE A 6 -15.99 -6.39 -10.99
N GLU A 7 -16.46 -5.19 -10.63
CA GLU A 7 -17.30 -4.95 -9.43
C GLU A 7 -16.71 -5.49 -8.10
N LEU A 8 -15.41 -5.81 -8.09
CA LEU A 8 -14.73 -6.34 -6.92
C LEU A 8 -14.25 -5.19 -6.03
N GLU A 9 -14.79 -5.12 -4.82
CA GLU A 9 -14.25 -4.20 -3.82
C GLU A 9 -12.84 -4.68 -3.39
N PRO A 10 -11.81 -3.84 -3.52
CA PRO A 10 -10.46 -4.21 -3.11
C PRO A 10 -10.43 -4.44 -1.60
N GLY A 11 -10.24 -5.71 -1.21
CA GLY A 11 -10.01 -6.09 0.18
C GLY A 11 -8.62 -5.69 0.69
N LEU A 12 -8.40 -5.99 1.97
CA LEU A 12 -7.18 -5.64 2.71
C LEU A 12 -5.88 -6.16 2.04
N SER A 13 -5.93 -7.36 1.44
CA SER A 13 -4.80 -7.96 0.72
C SER A 13 -4.38 -7.14 -0.50
N HIS A 14 -5.35 -6.62 -1.26
CA HIS A 14 -5.08 -5.81 -2.45
C HIS A 14 -4.41 -4.49 -2.09
N TYR A 15 -4.90 -3.81 -1.04
CA TYR A 15 -4.25 -2.60 -0.53
C TYR A 15 -2.84 -2.89 0.00
N GLY A 16 -2.63 -4.03 0.66
CA GLY A 16 -1.29 -4.48 1.05
C GLY A 16 -0.33 -4.54 -0.12
N CYS A 17 -0.71 -5.21 -1.22
CA CYS A 17 0.11 -5.28 -2.44
C CYS A 17 0.38 -3.89 -3.05
N ILE A 18 -0.62 -3.00 -3.10
CA ILE A 18 -0.44 -1.65 -3.66
C ILE A 18 0.56 -0.85 -2.81
N VAL A 19 0.43 -0.89 -1.49
CA VAL A 19 1.34 -0.19 -0.56
C VAL A 19 2.75 -0.76 -0.65
N ASP A 20 2.90 -2.07 -0.77
CA ASP A 20 4.20 -2.74 -0.91
C ASP A 20 4.92 -2.32 -2.19
N LEU A 21 4.23 -2.33 -3.33
CA LEU A 21 4.79 -1.90 -4.62
C LEU A 21 5.22 -0.43 -4.59
N LEU A 22 4.38 0.46 -4.05
CA LEU A 22 4.71 1.89 -3.95
C LEU A 22 5.88 2.14 -3.00
N SER A 23 5.96 1.39 -1.90
CA SER A 23 7.07 1.42 -0.95
C SER A 23 8.39 1.00 -1.59
N LEU A 24 8.40 -0.08 -2.38
CA LEU A 24 9.59 -0.59 -3.07
C LEU A 24 10.08 0.37 -4.17
N ASP A 25 9.18 1.10 -4.82
CA ASP A 25 9.53 2.14 -5.80
C ASP A 25 9.96 3.47 -5.14
N GLY A 26 10.07 3.52 -3.81
CA GLY A 26 10.41 4.73 -3.05
C GLY A 26 9.31 5.79 -3.03
N GLN A 27 8.12 5.49 -3.53
CA GLN A 27 6.96 6.38 -3.58
C GLN A 27 6.19 6.40 -2.25
N LEU A 28 6.92 6.65 -1.14
CA LEU A 28 6.37 6.60 0.22
C LEU A 28 5.18 7.55 0.45
N LYS A 29 5.16 8.69 -0.26
CA LYS A 29 4.03 9.64 -0.18
C LYS A 29 2.75 9.06 -0.75
N GLU A 30 2.84 8.40 -1.91
CA GLU A 30 1.69 7.74 -2.53
C GLU A 30 1.28 6.50 -1.73
N ALA A 31 2.25 5.71 -1.25
CA ALA A 31 1.97 4.59 -0.36
C ALA A 31 1.17 5.03 0.88
N ASN A 32 1.58 6.12 1.55
CA ASN A 32 0.87 6.68 2.71
C ASN A 32 -0.52 7.23 2.35
N LYS A 33 -0.66 7.81 1.15
CA LYS A 33 -1.97 8.27 0.66
C LYS A 33 -2.93 7.11 0.49
N VAL A 34 -2.48 6.01 -0.11
CA VAL A 34 -3.28 4.78 -0.25
C VAL A 34 -3.72 4.26 1.12
N VAL A 35 -2.83 4.18 2.11
CA VAL A 35 -3.18 3.75 3.47
C VAL A 35 -4.26 4.63 4.12
N LYS A 36 -4.21 5.95 3.90
CA LYS A 36 -5.19 6.91 4.42
C LYS A 36 -6.54 6.86 3.71
N GLU A 37 -6.56 6.51 2.43
CA GLU A 37 -7.77 6.41 1.61
C GLU A 37 -8.46 5.04 1.71
N MET A 38 -7.89 4.10 2.46
CA MET A 38 -8.50 2.79 2.67
C MET A 38 -9.87 2.94 3.37
N PRO A 39 -10.94 2.33 2.83
CA PRO A 39 -12.28 2.36 3.44
C PRO A 39 -12.36 1.50 4.73
N MET A 40 -11.28 0.78 5.04
CA MET A 40 -11.16 -0.16 6.15
C MET A 40 -9.88 0.11 6.94
N LYS A 41 -9.85 -0.28 8.22
CA LYS A 41 -8.70 -0.03 9.07
C LYS A 41 -7.48 -0.83 8.57
N PRO A 42 -6.34 -0.18 8.28
CA PRO A 42 -5.11 -0.88 7.89
C PRO A 42 -4.63 -1.77 9.04
N ASN A 43 -4.15 -2.97 8.71
CA ASN A 43 -3.60 -3.92 9.68
C ASN A 43 -2.07 -3.79 9.79
N VAL A 44 -1.48 -4.56 10.70
CA VAL A 44 -0.01 -4.59 10.91
C VAL A 44 0.75 -4.91 9.62
N MET A 45 0.18 -5.73 8.73
CA MET A 45 0.79 -6.06 7.44
C MET A 45 0.92 -4.83 6.54
N VAL A 46 -0.14 -4.03 6.40
CA VAL A 46 -0.12 -2.80 5.58
C VAL A 46 0.89 -1.78 6.11
N TRP A 47 0.97 -1.62 7.43
CA TRP A 47 2.01 -0.78 8.05
C TRP A 47 3.42 -1.33 7.83
N GLY A 48 3.59 -2.66 7.86
CA GLY A 48 4.85 -3.34 7.55
C GLY A 48 5.33 -3.02 6.13
N CYS A 49 4.45 -3.14 5.13
CA CYS A 49 4.75 -2.79 3.74
C CYS A 49 5.18 -1.32 3.61
N LEU A 50 4.57 -0.39 4.35
CA LEU A 50 5.01 1.01 4.36
C LEU A 50 6.42 1.18 4.96
N MET A 51 6.74 0.43 6.02
CA MET A 51 8.07 0.48 6.64
C MET A 51 9.16 -0.14 5.77
N VAL A 52 8.87 -1.21 5.02
CA VAL A 52 9.84 -1.84 4.10
C VAL A 52 10.43 -0.82 3.12
N GLY A 53 9.60 0.04 2.53
CA GLY A 53 10.09 1.09 1.63
C GLY A 53 11.04 2.08 2.30
N VAL A 54 10.80 2.44 3.56
CA VAL A 54 11.69 3.34 4.32
C VAL A 54 13.06 2.69 4.55
N TYR A 55 13.09 1.38 4.85
CA TYR A 55 14.36 0.67 5.00
C TYR A 55 15.10 0.54 3.67
N VAL A 56 14.41 0.23 2.57
CA VAL A 56 15.05 0.09 1.24
C VAL A 56 15.63 1.42 0.76
N VAL A 57 14.92 2.54 0.94
CA VAL A 57 15.37 3.86 0.48
C VAL A 57 16.53 4.42 1.33
N LEU A 58 16.64 4.06 2.61
CA LEU A 58 17.71 4.57 3.48
C LEU A 58 19.04 3.81 3.34
N ILE A 59 19.03 2.60 2.76
CA ILE A 59 20.21 1.72 2.65
C ILE A 59 20.76 1.70 1.20
N GLY A 60 20.00 2.23 0.24
CA GLY A 60 20.35 2.30 -1.20
C GLY A 60 21.11 3.56 -1.59
#